data_AF-A0AAD1W384-F1
#
_entry.id   AF-A0AAD1W384-F1
#
_cell.length_a   1.000
_cell.length_b   1.000
_cell.length_c   1.000
_cell.angle_alpha   90.00
_cell.angle_beta   90.00
_cell.angle_gamma   90.00
#
_symmetry.space_group_name_H-M   'P 1'
#
loop_
_entity.id
_entity.type
_entity.pdbx_description
1 polymer ?
#
loop_
_entity_poly.entity_id
_entity_poly.type
_entity_poly.pdbx_seq_one_letter_code
_entity_poly.pdbx_strand_id
1 'polypeptide(L)'
;MSEPVYHQTTVPAGQDEKKTTGLCGSDLSKPILALKVAQTLFSLIAFICEEIIEHCESCAGLYFFEFMSCSAFLLSLLVIIVYLTPLRNKVNIESFKKMDFYISVAVGVLFLIASIVFVATKDPNSIGDVAVAFGFLASLCFLGEAGLKFRQDRSLLKKKSPGNAANGPENAPLNQPPSTATANA
;
A
#
# COMPACT_ATOMS: atom_id res chain seq x y z
N MET A 1 20.98 53.82 -27.07
CA MET A 1 20.51 53.93 -25.67
C MET A 1 19.55 52.76 -25.46
N SER A 2 20.02 51.81 -24.65
CA SER A 2 19.51 50.49 -24.24
C SER A 2 18.02 50.15 -24.47
N GLU A 3 17.79 49.10 -25.27
CA GLU A 3 16.57 48.29 -25.27
C GLU A 3 16.50 47.44 -23.97
N PRO A 4 15.30 47.20 -23.40
CA PRO A 4 15.16 46.34 -22.23
C PRO A 4 15.36 44.86 -22.59
N VAL A 5 16.51 44.31 -22.21
CA VAL A 5 16.86 42.88 -22.30
C VAL A 5 16.39 42.13 -21.05
N TYR A 6 15.08 42.06 -20.83
CA TYR A 6 14.50 41.11 -19.88
C TYR A 6 13.14 40.62 -20.40
N HIS A 7 13.09 39.37 -20.85
CA HIS A 7 11.83 38.65 -20.92
C HIS A 7 11.39 38.35 -19.49
N GLN A 8 10.20 38.85 -19.14
CA GLN A 8 9.53 38.53 -17.90
C GLN A 8 9.06 37.06 -17.97
N THR A 9 9.91 36.11 -17.56
CA THR A 9 9.47 34.73 -17.31
C THR A 9 8.69 34.70 -15.99
N THR A 10 7.51 35.31 -16.00
CA THR A 10 6.49 34.98 -14.99
C THR A 10 5.96 33.62 -15.39
N VAL A 11 6.60 32.55 -14.90
CA VAL A 11 5.92 31.26 -14.78
C VAL A 11 4.63 31.54 -13.99
N PRO A 12 3.44 31.18 -14.50
CA PRO A 12 2.23 31.30 -13.71
C PRO A 12 2.39 30.43 -12.47
N ALA A 13 2.59 31.11 -11.33
CA ALA A 13 2.36 30.54 -10.03
C ALA A 13 0.88 30.22 -9.94
N GLY A 14 0.56 28.94 -9.92
CA GLY A 14 -0.76 28.44 -9.60
C GLY A 14 -1.19 27.32 -10.51
N GLN A 15 -1.05 26.07 -10.04
CA GLN A 15 -2.23 25.25 -9.78
C GLN A 15 -2.00 24.40 -8.51
N ASP A 16 -2.85 24.69 -7.53
CA ASP A 16 -3.22 23.89 -6.36
C ASP A 16 -2.12 23.56 -5.33
N GLU A 17 -1.72 24.59 -4.59
CA GLU A 17 -1.44 24.44 -3.16
C GLU A 17 -2.77 24.18 -2.41
N LYS A 18 -3.41 23.04 -2.70
CA LYS A 18 -4.45 22.50 -1.83
C LYS A 18 -3.74 21.95 -0.60
N LYS A 19 -3.65 22.82 0.41
CA LYS A 19 -3.52 22.47 1.82
C LYS A 19 -4.74 21.65 2.24
N THR A 20 -4.88 20.45 1.69
CA THR A 20 -5.82 19.43 2.14
C THR A 20 -5.02 18.51 3.05
N THR A 21 -5.14 18.82 4.34
CA THR A 21 -5.11 17.87 5.45
C THR A 21 -5.14 16.40 5.00
N GLY A 22 -3.97 15.76 5.05
CA GLY A 22 -3.73 14.44 5.63
C GLY A 22 -4.32 13.17 4.99
N LEU A 23 -5.23 13.22 4.02
CA LEU A 23 -5.96 12.01 3.61
C LEU A 23 -6.32 11.94 2.12
N CYS A 24 -5.39 12.20 1.21
CA CYS A 24 -5.63 11.86 -0.20
C CYS A 24 -4.34 11.52 -0.96
N GLY A 25 -3.81 10.33 -0.69
CA GLY A 25 -2.92 9.66 -1.63
C GLY A 25 -3.74 8.89 -2.66
N SER A 26 -4.16 9.54 -3.74
CA SER A 26 -5.07 9.06 -4.79
C SER A 26 -4.58 7.88 -5.65
N ASP A 27 -3.70 7.03 -5.13
CA ASP A 27 -3.15 5.88 -5.85
C ASP A 27 -3.04 4.61 -4.98
N LEU A 28 -3.63 4.62 -3.78
CA LEU A 28 -3.89 3.41 -3.01
C LEU A 28 -5.38 3.15 -3.06
N SER A 29 -5.79 2.11 -3.80
CA SER A 29 -7.20 1.78 -3.98
C SER A 29 -7.90 1.73 -2.62
N LYS A 30 -9.02 2.44 -2.45
CA LYS A 30 -9.89 2.41 -1.27
C LYS A 30 -10.00 1.02 -0.57
N PRO A 31 -10.13 -0.11 -1.30
CA PRO A 31 -10.11 -1.43 -0.67
C PRO A 31 -8.82 -1.82 0.05
N ILE A 32 -7.64 -1.41 -0.44
CA ILE A 32 -6.35 -1.70 0.21
C ILE A 32 -6.23 -0.93 1.52
N LEU A 33 -6.67 0.34 1.53
CA LEU A 33 -6.68 1.13 2.76
C LEU A 33 -7.66 0.54 3.79
N ALA A 34 -8.84 0.11 3.35
CA ALA A 34 -9.82 -0.55 4.22
C ALA A 34 -9.25 -1.86 4.79
N LEU A 35 -8.55 -2.66 3.98
CA LEU A 35 -7.88 -3.88 4.44
C LEU A 35 -6.78 -3.57 5.47
N LYS A 36 -6.02 -2.49 5.29
CA LYS A 36 -5.00 -2.03 6.26
C LYS A 36 -5.59 -1.73 7.63
N VAL A 37 -6.72 -1.02 7.64
CA VAL A 37 -7.44 -0.68 8.86
C VAL A 37 -8.02 -1.95 9.48
N ALA A 38 -8.63 -2.83 8.68
CA ALA A 38 -9.16 -4.10 9.15
C ALA A 38 -8.07 -5.01 9.75
N GLN A 39 -6.88 -5.10 9.15
CA GLN A 39 -5.73 -5.83 9.71
C GLN A 39 -5.34 -5.30 11.09
N THR A 40 -5.25 -3.98 11.22
CA THR A 40 -4.88 -3.32 12.48
C THR A 40 -5.92 -3.60 13.56
N LEU A 41 -7.21 -3.53 13.20
CA LEU A 41 -8.30 -3.83 14.13
C LEU A 41 -8.34 -5.31 14.54
N PHE A 42 -8.22 -6.24 13.59
CA PHE A 42 -8.27 -7.67 13.90
C PHE A 42 -7.03 -8.14 14.69
N SER A 43 -5.84 -7.62 14.39
CA SER A 43 -4.64 -7.91 15.18
C SER A 43 -4.72 -7.34 16.60
N LEU A 44 -5.29 -6.15 16.77
CA LEU A 44 -5.54 -5.56 18.09
C LEU A 44 -6.58 -6.36 18.89
N ILE A 45 -7.69 -6.76 18.25
CA ILE A 45 -8.71 -7.58 18.91
C ILE A 45 -8.12 -8.94 19.30
N ALA A 46 -7.35 -9.58 18.41
CA ALA A 46 -6.66 -10.83 18.74
C ALA A 46 -5.74 -10.68 19.96
N PHE A 47 -4.97 -9.59 20.04
CA PHE A 47 -4.12 -9.27 21.18
C PHE A 47 -4.92 -9.05 22.48
N ILE A 48 -6.01 -8.27 22.43
CA ILE A 48 -6.85 -8.02 23.61
C ILE A 48 -7.55 -9.30 24.07
N CYS A 49 -8.09 -10.09 23.14
CA CYS A 49 -8.75 -11.35 23.46
C CYS A 49 -7.80 -12.35 24.10
N GLU A 50 -6.52 -12.30 23.75
CA GLU A 50 -5.46 -13.10 24.36
C GLU A 50 -5.17 -12.65 25.79
N GLU A 51 -4.95 -11.36 26.01
CA GLU A 51 -4.63 -10.80 27.34
C GLU A 51 -5.72 -11.05 28.40
N ILE A 52 -6.97 -11.26 27.97
CA ILE A 52 -8.11 -11.56 28.86
C ILE A 52 -8.07 -13.01 29.39
N ILE A 53 -7.24 -13.89 28.82
CA ILE A 53 -7.14 -15.31 29.21
C ILE A 53 -6.23 -15.44 30.45
N GLU A 54 -6.84 -15.51 31.64
CA GLU A 54 -6.11 -15.55 32.92
C GLU A 54 -5.50 -16.93 33.27
N HIS A 55 -5.87 -18.00 32.56
CA HIS A 55 -5.50 -19.38 32.91
C HIS A 55 -5.01 -20.18 31.71
N CYS A 56 -3.82 -20.76 31.85
CA CYS A 56 -3.16 -21.52 30.80
C CYS A 56 -2.21 -22.58 31.41
N GLU A 57 -2.34 -23.85 30.98
CA GLU A 57 -1.44 -24.93 31.40
C GLU A 57 -0.17 -25.05 30.53
N SER A 58 -0.25 -24.68 29.24
CA SER A 58 0.89 -24.69 28.30
C SER A 58 0.98 -23.37 27.53
N CYS A 59 1.66 -22.38 28.10
CA CYS A 59 1.62 -21.00 27.62
C CYS A 59 2.58 -20.69 26.46
N ALA A 60 3.34 -21.68 25.99
CA ALA A 60 4.26 -21.47 24.88
C ALA A 60 3.55 -20.99 23.60
N GLY A 61 2.39 -21.58 23.26
CA GLY A 61 1.61 -21.14 22.10
C GLY A 61 0.97 -19.77 22.30
N LEU A 62 0.57 -19.48 23.54
CA LEU A 62 0.02 -18.20 23.99
C LEU A 62 1.00 -17.06 23.80
N TYR A 63 2.20 -17.19 24.37
CA TYR A 63 3.28 -16.19 24.28
C TYR A 63 3.74 -15.98 22.84
N PHE A 64 3.78 -17.05 22.04
CA PHE A 64 4.11 -16.93 20.62
C PHE A 64 3.04 -16.15 19.85
N PHE A 65 1.76 -16.39 20.14
CA PHE A 65 0.65 -15.67 19.55
C PHE A 65 0.61 -14.20 19.99
N GLU A 66 0.84 -13.92 21.27
CA GLU A 66 0.95 -12.58 21.84
C GLU A 66 2.05 -11.77 21.13
N PHE A 67 3.27 -12.30 21.07
CA PHE A 67 4.39 -11.63 20.42
C PHE A 67 4.08 -11.30 18.96
N MET A 68 3.49 -12.24 18.24
CA MET A 68 3.14 -12.06 16.83
C MET A 68 1.99 -11.06 16.64
N SER A 69 0.98 -11.05 17.52
CA SER A 69 -0.16 -10.12 17.46
C SER A 69 0.25 -8.69 17.74
N CYS A 70 1.07 -8.47 18.78
CA CYS A 70 1.60 -7.17 19.13
C CYS A 70 2.51 -6.65 18.00
N SER A 71 3.41 -7.49 17.48
CA SER A 71 4.26 -7.14 16.35
C SER A 71 3.44 -6.80 15.10
N ALA A 72 2.41 -7.58 14.77
CA ALA A 72 1.55 -7.34 13.62
C ALA A 72 0.77 -6.02 13.75
N PHE A 73 0.24 -5.73 14.94
CA PHE A 73 -0.45 -4.48 15.25
C PHE A 73 0.50 -3.28 15.10
N LEU A 74 1.67 -3.32 15.75
CA LEU A 74 2.65 -2.23 15.71
C LEU A 74 3.19 -1.99 14.30
N LEU A 75 3.49 -3.04 13.55
CA LEU A 75 3.95 -2.92 12.16
C LEU A 75 2.86 -2.33 11.26
N SER A 76 1.60 -2.76 11.41
CA SER A 76 0.49 -2.21 10.64
C SER A 76 0.24 -0.74 10.97
N LEU A 77 0.25 -0.41 12.26
CA LEU A 77 0.10 0.96 12.74
C LEU A 77 1.22 1.86 12.23
N LEU A 78 2.47 1.39 12.27
CA LEU A 78 3.62 2.12 11.73
C LEU A 78 3.44 2.40 10.24
N VAL A 79 3.03 1.41 9.45
CA VAL A 79 2.78 1.61 8.02
C VAL A 79 1.65 2.62 7.80
N ILE A 80 0.55 2.53 8.56
CA ILE A 80 -0.56 3.51 8.48
C ILE A 80 -0.04 4.92 8.78
N ILE A 81 0.75 5.11 9.83
CA ILE A 81 1.34 6.40 10.19
C ILE A 81 2.19 6.93 9.05
N VAL A 82 3.04 6.11 8.43
CA VAL A 82 3.85 6.52 7.26
C VAL A 82 2.96 6.92 6.08
N TYR A 83 1.84 6.23 5.86
CA TYR A 83 0.86 6.59 4.83
C TYR A 83 0.16 7.92 5.12
N LEU A 84 -0.13 8.25 6.38
CA LEU A 84 -0.81 9.47 6.81
C LEU A 84 0.12 10.69 6.94
N THR A 85 1.41 10.46 7.23
CA THR A 85 2.38 11.52 7.51
C THR A 85 3.02 12.05 6.22
N PRO A 86 3.40 13.34 6.13
CA PRO A 86 4.17 13.89 5.00
C PRO A 86 5.56 13.28 4.81
N LEU A 87 6.00 12.37 5.69
CA LEU A 87 7.21 11.56 5.52
C LEU A 87 7.22 10.79 4.19
N ARG A 88 6.05 10.54 3.59
CA ARG A 88 5.93 10.04 2.22
C ARG A 88 6.80 10.82 1.22
N ASN A 89 6.95 12.13 1.37
CA ASN A 89 7.72 12.97 0.44
C ASN A 89 9.24 12.77 0.56
N LYS A 90 9.72 12.10 1.62
CA LYS A 90 11.13 11.80 1.86
C LYS A 90 11.49 10.35 1.49
N VAL A 91 10.50 9.50 1.24
CA VAL A 91 10.69 8.06 1.00
C VAL A 91 10.40 7.74 -0.46
N ASN A 92 11.23 6.89 -1.07
CA ASN A 92 10.94 6.37 -2.41
C ASN A 92 9.67 5.50 -2.36
N ILE A 93 8.59 5.99 -2.96
CA ILE A 93 7.26 5.37 -2.95
C ILE A 93 7.26 3.97 -3.54
N GLU A 94 8.06 3.72 -4.59
CA GLU A 94 8.12 2.41 -5.23
C GLU A 94 8.78 1.37 -4.33
N SER A 95 9.91 1.73 -3.71
CA SER A 95 10.60 0.87 -2.75
C SER A 95 9.74 0.60 -1.52
N PHE A 96 9.03 1.62 -1.03
CA PHE A 96 8.12 1.48 0.10
C PHE A 96 6.94 0.56 -0.20
N LYS A 97 6.30 0.67 -1.38
CA LYS A 97 5.22 -0.23 -1.82
C LYS A 97 5.69 -1.69 -1.87
N LYS A 98 6.91 -1.96 -2.35
CA LYS A 98 7.50 -3.31 -2.36
C LYS A 98 7.76 -3.83 -0.95
N MET A 99 8.37 -3.02 -0.10
CA MET A 99 8.63 -3.38 1.30
C MET A 99 7.33 -3.68 2.05
N ASP A 100 6.31 -2.83 1.88
CA ASP A 100 4.99 -3.01 2.50
C ASP A 100 4.31 -4.31 2.03
N PHE A 101 4.49 -4.70 0.77
CA PHE A 101 4.06 -6.01 0.28
C PHE A 101 4.77 -7.16 1.01
N TYR A 102 6.10 -7.12 1.12
CA TYR A 102 6.86 -8.17 1.82
C TYR A 102 6.54 -8.25 3.31
N ILE A 103 6.39 -7.11 3.98
CA ILE A 103 5.98 -7.05 5.39
C ILE A 103 4.60 -7.68 5.55
N SER A 104 3.63 -7.31 4.69
CA SER A 104 2.28 -7.83 4.73
C SER A 104 2.24 -9.36 4.52
N VAL A 105 3.02 -9.90 3.59
CA VAL A 105 3.14 -11.36 3.39
C VAL A 105 3.79 -12.03 4.60
N ALA A 106 4.93 -11.51 5.07
CA ALA A 106 5.68 -12.10 6.17
C ALA A 106 4.83 -12.12 7.45
N VAL A 107 4.22 -10.99 7.82
CA VAL A 107 3.33 -10.89 8.97
C VAL A 107 2.12 -11.81 8.80
N GLY A 108 1.48 -11.84 7.62
CA GLY A 108 0.33 -12.71 7.36
C GLY A 108 0.64 -14.20 7.55
N VAL A 109 1.79 -14.67 7.06
CA VAL A 109 2.23 -16.07 7.21
C VAL A 109 2.63 -16.37 8.65
N LEU A 110 3.39 -15.50 9.29
CA LEU A 110 3.81 -15.69 10.68
C LEU A 110 2.62 -15.69 11.64
N PHE A 111 1.64 -14.81 11.41
CA PHE A 111 0.41 -14.76 12.18
C PHE A 111 -0.45 -16.02 11.97
N LEU A 112 -0.49 -16.56 10.75
CA LEU A 112 -1.15 -17.84 10.47
C LEU A 112 -0.53 -18.99 11.26
N ILE A 113 0.81 -19.07 11.25
CA ILE A 113 1.55 -20.10 11.99
C ILE A 113 1.27 -19.95 13.49
N ALA A 114 1.28 -18.72 14.01
CA ALA A 114 0.96 -18.44 15.39
C ALA A 114 -0.45 -18.90 15.78
N SER A 115 -1.46 -18.63 14.95
CA SER A 115 -2.84 -19.12 15.16
C SER A 115 -2.93 -20.65 15.14
N ILE A 116 -2.21 -21.32 14.23
CA ILE A 116 -2.19 -22.79 14.15
C ILE A 116 -1.53 -23.39 15.40
N VAL A 117 -0.38 -22.85 15.81
CA VAL A 117 0.33 -23.29 17.02
C VAL A 117 -0.56 -23.08 18.24
N PHE A 118 -1.19 -21.92 18.36
CA PHE A 118 -2.07 -21.63 19.48
C PHE A 118 -3.27 -22.60 19.54
N VAL A 119 -3.91 -22.90 18.41
CA VAL A 119 -4.95 -23.95 18.33
C VAL A 119 -4.44 -25.33 18.73
N ALA A 120 -3.23 -25.69 18.30
CA ALA A 120 -2.66 -26.99 18.57
C ALA A 120 -2.27 -27.19 20.04
N THR A 121 -2.02 -26.10 20.77
CA THR A 121 -1.58 -26.13 22.17
C THR A 121 -2.64 -25.72 23.18
N LYS A 122 -3.76 -25.12 22.74
CA LYS A 122 -4.84 -24.69 23.66
C LYS A 122 -5.68 -25.87 24.12
N ASP A 123 -6.27 -25.72 25.31
CA ASP A 123 -7.29 -26.64 25.79
C ASP A 123 -8.60 -26.47 25.01
N PRO A 124 -9.35 -27.56 24.75
CA PRO A 124 -10.59 -27.53 23.97
C PRO A 124 -11.74 -26.79 24.65
N ASN A 125 -11.65 -26.53 25.96
CA ASN A 125 -12.69 -25.85 26.75
C ASN A 125 -12.32 -24.40 27.11
N SER A 126 -11.31 -23.82 26.45
CA SER A 126 -10.81 -22.47 26.74
C SER A 126 -11.51 -21.39 25.91
N ILE A 127 -11.56 -20.17 26.45
CA ILE A 127 -12.08 -18.97 25.76
C ILE A 127 -11.18 -18.53 24.57
N GLY A 128 -10.02 -19.17 24.41
CA GLY A 128 -9.04 -18.91 23.34
C GLY A 128 -9.55 -19.10 21.92
N ASP A 129 -10.70 -19.76 21.72
CA ASP A 129 -11.35 -19.89 20.40
C ASP A 129 -11.59 -18.53 19.72
N VAL A 130 -11.95 -17.51 20.50
CA VAL A 130 -12.23 -16.17 19.96
C VAL A 130 -10.94 -15.50 19.48
N ALA A 131 -9.87 -15.55 20.29
CA ALA A 131 -8.56 -15.02 19.95
C ALA A 131 -8.00 -15.69 18.68
N VAL A 132 -8.11 -17.02 18.59
CA VAL A 132 -7.76 -17.81 17.40
C VAL A 132 -8.54 -17.35 16.17
N ALA A 133 -9.86 -17.19 16.28
CA ALA A 133 -10.70 -16.82 15.15
C ALA A 133 -10.27 -15.46 14.57
N PHE A 134 -10.05 -14.46 15.44
CA PHE A 134 -9.51 -13.16 15.01
C PHE A 134 -8.08 -13.27 14.48
N GLY A 135 -7.28 -14.20 15.01
CA GLY A 135 -5.99 -14.62 14.48
C GLY A 135 -6.02 -14.98 12.99
N PHE A 136 -6.88 -15.95 12.63
CA PHE A 136 -7.08 -16.35 11.25
C PHE A 136 -7.65 -15.23 10.38
N LEU A 137 -8.63 -14.47 10.88
CA LEU A 137 -9.19 -13.34 10.14
C LEU A 137 -8.12 -12.29 9.81
N ALA A 138 -7.26 -11.93 10.76
CA ALA A 138 -6.19 -10.98 10.51
C ALA A 138 -5.18 -11.54 9.50
N SER A 139 -4.79 -12.81 9.61
CA SER A 139 -3.90 -13.46 8.63
C SER A 139 -4.48 -13.40 7.22
N LEU A 140 -5.77 -13.72 7.06
CA LEU A 140 -6.47 -13.61 5.78
C LEU A 140 -6.51 -12.16 5.27
N CYS A 141 -6.66 -11.17 6.15
CA CYS A 141 -6.60 -9.76 5.74
C CYS A 141 -5.19 -9.35 5.29
N PHE A 142 -4.12 -9.79 5.96
CA PHE A 142 -2.73 -9.55 5.55
C PHE A 142 -2.44 -10.19 4.19
N LEU A 143 -2.73 -11.48 4.05
CA LEU A 143 -2.53 -12.21 2.79
C LEU A 143 -3.44 -11.69 1.67
N GLY A 144 -4.67 -11.32 1.99
CA GLY A 144 -5.64 -10.75 1.05
C GLY A 144 -5.18 -9.40 0.50
N GLU A 145 -4.63 -8.51 1.35
CA GLU A 145 -4.03 -7.26 0.90
C GLU A 145 -2.83 -7.49 -0.01
N ALA A 146 -1.91 -8.37 0.40
CA ALA A 146 -0.77 -8.75 -0.41
C ALA A 146 -1.22 -9.32 -1.77
N GLY A 147 -2.19 -10.23 -1.77
CA GLY A 147 -2.77 -10.81 -2.98
C GLY A 147 -3.41 -9.76 -3.89
N LEU A 148 -4.09 -8.76 -3.32
CA LEU A 148 -4.70 -7.67 -4.09
C LEU A 148 -3.63 -6.77 -4.72
N LYS A 149 -2.59 -6.41 -3.97
CA LYS A 149 -1.42 -5.68 -4.48
C LYS A 149 -0.72 -6.45 -5.61
N PHE A 150 -0.53 -7.76 -5.44
CA PHE A 150 0.08 -8.61 -6.45
C PHE A 150 -0.78 -8.68 -7.74
N ARG A 151 -2.10 -8.81 -7.60
CA ARG A 151 -3.03 -8.78 -8.74
C ARG A 151 -3.00 -7.44 -9.48
N GLN A 152 -2.92 -6.32 -8.75
CA GLN A 152 -2.80 -4.99 -9.34
C GLN A 152 -1.48 -4.82 -10.10
N ASP A 153 -0.36 -5.21 -9.51
CA ASP A 153 0.94 -5.11 -10.17
C ASP A 153 0.97 -5.95 -11.46
N ARG A 154 0.46 -7.19 -11.39
CA ARG A 154 0.35 -8.09 -12.57
C ARG A 154 -0.57 -7.52 -13.66
N SER A 155 -1.66 -6.86 -13.31
CA SER A 155 -2.57 -6.26 -14.30
C SER A 155 -1.94 -5.04 -14.99
N LEU A 156 -1.15 -4.25 -14.26
CA LEU A 156 -0.36 -3.16 -14.84
C LEU A 156 0.75 -3.68 -15.75
N LEU A 157 1.46 -4.74 -15.35
CA LEU A 157 2.47 -5.39 -16.20
C LEU A 157 1.86 -5.95 -17.49
N LYS A 158 0.67 -6.58 -17.41
CA LYS A 158 -0.03 -7.10 -18.59
C LYS A 158 -0.47 -5.99 -19.54
N LYS A 159 -0.88 -4.83 -19.02
CA LYS A 159 -1.22 -3.64 -19.83
C LYS A 159 0.01 -2.98 -20.45
N LYS A 160 1.19 -3.10 -19.81
CA LYS A 160 2.46 -2.51 -20.28
C LYS A 160 3.21 -3.40 -21.28
N SER A 161 2.85 -4.68 -21.43
CA SER A 161 3.45 -5.58 -22.42
C SER A 161 3.02 -5.18 -23.84
N PRO A 162 3.95 -4.78 -24.74
CA PRO A 162 3.63 -4.39 -26.11
C PRO A 162 3.44 -5.63 -26.97
N GLY A 163 2.22 -6.17 -26.97
CA GLY A 163 1.76 -7.20 -27.89
C GLY A 163 0.83 -6.62 -28.95
N ASN A 164 1.30 -5.61 -29.70
CA ASN A 164 0.91 -5.28 -31.08
C ASN A 164 1.72 -4.08 -31.57
N ALA A 165 3.02 -4.31 -31.78
CA ALA A 165 3.76 -3.61 -32.82
C ALA A 165 3.49 -4.37 -34.14
N ALA A 166 2.37 -4.05 -34.78
CA ALA A 166 2.16 -4.31 -36.20
C ALA A 166 1.19 -3.24 -36.71
N ASN A 167 1.64 -2.52 -37.73
CA ASN A 167 0.98 -1.42 -38.43
C ASN A 167 1.19 -0.04 -37.79
N GLY A 168 2.39 0.51 -38.02
CA GLY A 168 2.49 1.96 -38.21
C GLY A 168 1.78 2.37 -39.51
N PRO A 169 1.41 3.65 -39.63
CA PRO A 169 1.56 4.38 -40.87
C PRO A 169 2.71 5.37 -40.64
N GLU A 170 3.94 4.90 -40.92
CA GLU A 170 5.08 5.79 -41.17
C GLU A 170 4.93 6.35 -42.60
N ASN A 171 3.92 7.20 -42.78
CA ASN A 171 3.68 8.00 -43.98
C ASN A 171 2.62 9.08 -43.72
N ALA A 172 2.82 9.89 -42.68
CA ALA A 172 2.23 11.22 -42.64
C ALA A 172 3.22 12.18 -43.33
N PRO A 173 2.87 12.81 -44.47
CA PRO A 173 3.79 13.72 -45.16
C PRO A 173 4.08 14.94 -44.28
N LEU A 174 5.37 15.22 -44.07
CA LEU A 174 5.85 16.52 -43.57
C LEU A 174 5.34 17.61 -44.52
N ASN A 175 4.34 18.38 -44.09
CA ASN A 175 4.05 19.65 -44.76
C ASN A 175 5.06 20.68 -44.24
N GLN A 176 5.89 21.17 -45.15
CA GLN A 176 6.91 22.18 -44.91
C GLN A 176 6.30 23.60 -44.68
N PRO A 177 7.05 24.50 -44.01
CA PRO A 177 6.57 25.79 -43.46
C PRO A 177 6.15 26.86 -44.51
N PRO A 178 5.46 27.93 -44.07
CA PRO A 178 4.84 28.92 -44.95
C PRO A 178 5.86 29.78 -45.71
N SER A 179 5.73 29.82 -47.05
CA SER A 179 6.35 30.83 -47.89
C SER A 179 5.49 32.09 -47.92
N THR A 180 5.97 33.17 -47.31
CA THR A 180 5.46 34.53 -47.53
C THR A 180 6.56 35.40 -48.13
N ALA A 181 6.14 36.32 -49.00
CA ALA A 181 6.89 37.28 -49.84
C ALA A 181 7.37 36.68 -51.18
N THR A 182 7.02 37.24 -52.35
CA THR A 182 7.16 38.67 -52.68
C THR A 182 6.15 39.09 -53.77
N ALA A 183 5.42 40.18 -53.53
CA ALA A 183 4.82 41.01 -54.58
C ALA A 183 5.92 41.84 -55.24
N ASN A 184 5.95 41.93 -56.58
CA ASN A 184 6.36 43.09 -57.39
C ASN A 184 6.50 42.69 -58.87
N ALA A 185 5.57 43.18 -59.71
CA ALA A 185 5.77 43.87 -60.99
C ALA A 185 4.40 44.00 -61.69
#